data_AF-A0A969KQU9-F1
#
_entry.id   AF-A0A969KQU9-F1
#
_cell.length_a   1.000
_cell.length_b   1.000
_cell.length_c   1.000
_cell.angle_alpha   90.00
_cell.angle_beta   90.00
_cell.angle_gamma   90.00
#
_symmetry.space_group_name_H-M   'P 1'
#
loop_
_entity.id
_entity.type
_entity.pdbx_description
1 polymer ?
#
loop_
_entity_poly.entity_id
_entity_poly.type
_entity_poly.pdbx_seq_one_letter_code
_entity_poly.pdbx_strand_id
1 'polypeptide(L)' 'MHIEPSDVTNLGYGGEGYGVPSQAGLSALHLLARTEGIFLDPVYTSKGVSGLIDQIQKGVVGADDT' A
#
# COMPACT_ATOMS: atom_id res chain seq x y z
N MET A 1 -6.52 -10.91 -24.39
CA MET A 1 -6.94 -10.06 -23.27
C MET A 1 -6.73 -8.62 -23.73
N HIS A 2 -7.79 -7.84 -23.84
CA HIS A 2 -7.73 -6.43 -24.21
C HIS A 2 -7.88 -5.62 -22.91
N ILE A 3 -6.92 -4.75 -22.59
CA ILE A 3 -6.91 -3.92 -21.39
C ILE A 3 -6.86 -2.47 -21.84
N GLU A 4 -7.84 -1.67 -21.42
CA GLU A 4 -7.89 -0.24 -21.67
C GLU A 4 -7.35 0.54 -20.46
N PRO A 5 -6.85 1.78 -20.64
CA PRO A 5 -6.41 2.61 -19.52
C PRO A 5 -7.49 2.81 -18.45
N SER A 6 -8.78 2.83 -18.83
CA SER A 6 -9.91 2.90 -17.90
C SER A 6 -10.05 1.69 -16.98
N ASP A 7 -9.45 0.55 -17.34
CA ASP A 7 -9.47 -0.67 -16.54
C ASP A 7 -8.43 -0.62 -15.40
N VAL A 8 -7.59 0.42 -15.36
CA VAL A 8 -6.51 0.59 -14.38
C VAL A 8 -6.73 1.83 -13.54
N THR A 9 -6.85 1.63 -12.22
CA THR A 9 -6.87 2.73 -11.25
C THR A 9 -5.53 2.80 -10.52
N ASN A 10 -4.90 3.97 -10.51
CA ASN A 10 -3.72 4.25 -9.70
C ASN A 10 -4.08 5.15 -8.52
N LEU A 11 -3.89 4.62 -7.30
CA LEU A 11 -4.23 5.32 -6.06
C LEU A 11 -3.09 6.20 -5.52
N GLY A 12 -1.96 6.30 -6.23
CA GLY A 12 -0.87 7.23 -5.90
C GLY A 12 0.20 6.69 -4.93
N TYR A 13 0.15 5.42 -4.52
CA TYR A 13 1.09 4.84 -3.54
C TYR A 13 2.33 4.18 -4.16
N GLY A 14 2.58 4.38 -5.45
CA GLY A 14 3.69 3.75 -6.19
C GLY A 14 5.09 4.26 -5.79
N GLY A 15 5.19 5.45 -5.20
CA GLY A 15 6.46 6.10 -4.87
C GLY A 15 7.20 6.61 -6.11
N GLU A 16 8.53 6.73 -6.01
CA GLU A 16 9.38 7.33 -7.06
C GLU A 16 9.51 6.48 -8.33
N GLY A 17 9.23 5.17 -8.23
CA GLY A 17 9.31 4.28 -9.38
C GLY A 17 9.18 2.80 -9.04
N TYR A 18 9.16 1.98 -10.09
CA TYR A 18 9.16 0.53 -9.98
C TYR A 18 10.46 0.02 -9.36
N GLY A 19 10.36 -0.96 -8.45
CA GLY A 19 11.52 -1.52 -7.75
C GLY A 19 12.13 -0.60 -6.68
N VAL A 20 11.77 0.68 -6.64
CA VAL A 20 12.29 1.65 -5.65
C VAL A 20 11.39 1.61 -4.40
N PRO A 21 11.91 1.25 -3.21
CA PRO A 21 11.13 1.30 -1.98
C PRO A 21 10.69 2.74 -1.65
N SER A 22 9.49 2.91 -1.10
CA SER A 22 9.01 4.21 -0.61
C SER A 22 9.18 4.31 0.90
N GLN A 23 9.37 5.54 1.43
CA GLN A 23 9.46 5.76 2.89
C GLN A 23 8.17 5.33 3.63
N ALA A 24 7.02 5.60 3.02
CA ALA A 24 5.73 5.16 3.56
C ALA A 24 5.62 3.62 3.56
N GLY A 25 6.06 2.95 2.49
CA GLY A 25 6.11 1.50 2.41
C GLY A 25 7.03 0.88 3.47
N LEU A 26 8.24 1.42 3.64
CA LEU A 26 9.17 0.95 4.68
C LEU A 26 8.62 1.14 6.09
N SER A 27 7.87 2.23 6.33
CA SER A 27 7.21 2.47 7.60
C SER A 27 6.11 1.43 7.87
N ALA A 28 5.31 1.10 6.87
CA ALA A 28 4.27 0.07 6.95
C ALA A 28 4.86 -1.34 7.16
N LEU A 29 5.93 -1.68 6.43
CA LEU A 29 6.67 -2.93 6.60
C LEU A 29 7.16 -3.08 8.06
N HIS A 30 7.81 -2.04 8.57
CA HIS A 30 8.32 -2.04 9.95
C HIS A 30 7.21 -2.10 11.00
N LEU A 31 6.05 -1.49 10.73
CA LEU A 31 4.90 -1.56 11.62
C LEU A 31 4.41 -3.02 11.73
N LEU A 32 4.05 -3.63 10.60
CA LEU A 32 3.47 -4.98 10.58
C LEU A 32 4.46 -6.05 11.07
N ALA A 33 5.75 -5.91 10.74
CA ALA A 33 6.78 -6.83 11.23
C ALA A 33 6.91 -6.80 12.75
N ARG A 34 6.70 -5.63 13.39
CA ARG A 34 6.83 -5.46 14.84
C ARG A 34 5.55 -5.76 15.61
N THR A 35 4.37 -5.49 15.04
CA THR A 35 3.10 -5.66 15.76
C THR A 35 2.48 -7.03 15.51
N GLU A 36 2.53 -7.52 14.26
CA GLU A 36 1.86 -8.75 13.84
C GLU A 36 2.83 -9.89 13.45
N GLY A 37 4.14 -9.61 13.40
CA GLY A 37 5.12 -10.57 12.88
C GLY A 37 4.99 -10.85 11.37
N ILE A 38 4.30 -9.96 10.64
CA ILE A 38 4.09 -10.09 9.18
C ILE A 38 5.16 -9.29 8.44
N PHE A 39 5.95 -9.99 7.63
CA PHE A 39 6.98 -9.37 6.78
C PHE A 39 6.43 -9.06 5.38
N LEU A 40 6.57 -7.81 4.97
CA LEU A 40 6.15 -7.35 3.64
C LEU A 40 7.35 -7.27 2.68
N ASP A 41 7.11 -7.57 1.41
CA ASP A 41 8.03 -7.22 0.33
C ASP A 41 8.11 -5.69 0.15
N PRO A 42 9.31 -5.10 0.01
CA PRO A 42 9.52 -3.66 -0.07
C PRO A 42 9.11 -3.02 -1.41
N VAL A 43 8.84 -3.81 -2.45
CA VAL A 43 8.50 -3.32 -3.80
C VAL A 43 6.99 -3.24 -4.01
N TYR A 44 6.23 -4.23 -3.53
CA TYR A 44 4.80 -4.36 -3.77
C TYR A 44 3.99 -4.22 -2.48
N THR A 45 4.06 -5.21 -1.60
CA THR A 45 3.11 -5.33 -0.48
C THR A 45 3.27 -4.21 0.54
N SER A 46 4.49 -3.72 0.75
CA SER A 46 4.75 -2.58 1.64
C SER A 46 4.03 -1.31 1.17
N LYS A 47 4.03 -1.06 -0.15
CA LYS A 47 3.36 0.09 -0.77
C LYS A 47 1.84 -0.04 -0.68
N GLY A 48 1.31 -1.24 -0.97
CA GLY A 48 -0.11 -1.53 -0.84
C GLY A 48 -0.63 -1.31 0.59
N VAL A 49 0.06 -1.86 1.58
CA VAL A 49 -0.31 -1.67 2.99
C VAL A 49 -0.16 -0.22 3.43
N SER A 50 0.88 0.49 2.97
CA SER A 50 1.01 1.92 3.27
C SER A 50 -0.17 2.73 2.74
N GLY A 51 -0.69 2.37 1.56
CA GLY A 51 -1.89 2.99 0.99
C GLY A 51 -3.16 2.65 1.77
N LEU A 52 -3.29 1.42 2.25
CA LEU A 52 -4.40 1.04 3.13
C LEU A 52 -4.39 1.83 4.44
N ILE A 53 -3.22 1.94 5.09
CA ILE A 53 -3.07 2.72 6.33
C ILE A 53 -3.47 4.19 6.11
N ASP A 54 -3.01 4.79 5.01
CA ASP A 54 -3.36 6.18 4.67
C ASP A 54 -4.87 6.33 4.38
N GLN A 55 -5.51 5.36 3.71
CA GLN A 55 -6.96 5.39 3.49
C GLN A 55 -7.78 5.26 4.78
N ILE A 56 -7.33 4.44 5.73
CA ILE A 56 -7.95 4.33 7.06
C ILE A 56 -7.81 5.68 7.80
N GLN A 57 -6.63 6.30 7.76
CA GLN A 57 -6.40 7.61 8.39
C GLN A 57 -7.26 8.73 7.78
N LYS A 58 -7.55 8.64 6.48
CA LYS A 58 -8.44 9.56 5.77
C LYS A 58 -9.93 9.25 5.98
N GLY A 59 -10.28 8.14 6.63
CA GLY A 59 -11.65 7.69 6.79
C GLY A 59 -12.32 7.21 5.49
N VAL A 60 -11.52 6.90 4.47
CA VAL A 60 -12.02 6.29 3.21
C VAL A 60 -12.39 4.82 3.45
N VAL A 61 -11.63 4.15 4.32
CA VAL A 61 -11.93 2.81 4.84
C VAL A 61 -12.24 2.96 6.32
N GLY A 62 -13.48 2.63 6.70
CA GLY A 62 -14.01 2.69 8.06
C GLY A 62 -13.94 1.36 8.80
N ALA A 63 -14.31 1.39 10.08
CA ALA A 63 -14.30 0.19 10.95
C ALA A 63 -15.30 -0.88 10.52
N ASP A 64 -16.37 -0.49 9.84
CA ASP A 64 -17.43 -1.37 9.37
C ASP A 64 -17.17 -1.90 7.93
N ASP A 65 -16.10 -1.43 7.27
CA ASP A 65 -15.69 -1.89 5.94
C ASP A 65 -14.85 -3.17 6.07
N THR A 66 -15.54 -4.32 6.21
CA THR A 66 -14.93 -5.66 6.29
C THR A 66 -15.62 -6.68 5.39
#